data_AF-A0A917BFL2-F1
#
_entry.id   AF-A0A917BFL2-F1
#
_cell.length_a   1.000
_cell.length_b   1.000
_cell.length_c   1.000
_cell.angle_alpha   90.00
_cell.angle_beta   90.00
_cell.angle_gamma   90.00
#
_symmetry.space_group_name_H-M   'P 1'
#
loop_
_entity.id
_entity.type
_entity.pdbx_description
1 polymer ?
#
loop_
_entity_poly.entity_id
_entity_poly.type
_entity_poly.pdbx_seq_one_letter_code
_entity_poly.pdbx_strand_id
1 'polypeptide(L)'
;MHPDEIIVVDNGSTDETARVARDLGARVIYESVPGIPAASTAGYDAARFAVIGRLDADSVAPPTWIEEGIRILTDEPGIDAITGSGYFYDGPRRGSRVVAGLYLGAYFTAFRLALGETPLFGSNFFLRQQAWQAVATSVHRSGVSIHDDLDLTIHLTPHHRIEFEPAISVGISYRPFRRADTYLLRVQRGFWTLLRNWPRSSSTLRWRRKLLDRICTRGRQVRDPSNLNANVWSRVDRQRSGRRRLTRLSMPTPHERRRLR
;
A
#
# COMPACT_ATOMS: atom_id res chain seq x y z
N MET A 1 -0.31 20.62 1.41
CA MET A 1 -1.56 20.16 2.08
C MET A 1 -1.29 20.01 3.57
N HIS A 2 -2.26 20.27 4.44
CA HIS A 2 -2.15 20.07 5.89
C HIS A 2 -3.05 18.90 6.34
N PRO A 3 -2.71 18.18 7.41
CA PRO A 3 -3.59 17.15 7.96
C PRO A 3 -4.82 17.80 8.62
N ASP A 4 -5.98 17.14 8.53
CA ASP A 4 -7.19 17.58 9.23
C ASP A 4 -7.07 17.43 10.75
N GLU A 5 -6.31 16.44 11.21
CA GLU A 5 -5.91 16.29 12.61
C GLU A 5 -4.56 15.60 12.74
N ILE A 6 -3.87 15.87 13.86
CA ILE A 6 -2.65 15.16 14.25
C ILE A 6 -2.93 14.53 15.61
N ILE A 7 -2.77 13.21 15.71
CA ILE A 7 -2.91 12.45 16.95
C ILE A 7 -1.54 11.92 17.33
N VAL A 8 -1.13 12.20 18.58
CA VAL A 8 0.08 11.62 19.17
C VAL A 8 -0.35 10.75 20.35
N VAL A 9 0.03 9.47 20.32
CA VAL A 9 -0.27 8.55 21.41
C VAL A 9 0.94 8.46 22.33
N ASP A 10 0.80 9.02 23.53
CA ASP A 10 1.79 8.90 24.58
C ASP A 10 1.61 7.56 25.31
N ASN A 11 2.60 6.68 25.18
CA ASN A 11 2.59 5.34 25.76
C ASN A 11 3.58 5.21 26.93
N GLY A 12 3.56 6.21 27.82
CA GLY A 12 4.39 6.24 29.02
C GLY A 12 5.71 7.00 28.85
N SER A 13 5.71 8.11 28.12
CA SER A 13 6.87 9.01 28.05
C SER A 13 7.17 9.58 29.44
N THR A 14 8.44 9.63 29.82
CA THR A 14 8.90 10.22 31.10
C THR A 14 9.57 11.58 30.92
N ASP A 15 9.67 12.04 29.67
CA ASP A 15 10.22 13.32 29.28
C ASP A 15 9.11 14.27 28.81
N GLU A 16 9.50 15.38 28.17
CA GLU A 16 8.59 16.43 27.74
C GLU A 16 7.81 16.10 26.47
N THR A 17 7.89 14.87 25.93
CA THR A 17 7.30 14.48 24.64
C THR A 17 5.82 14.84 24.54
N ALA A 18 5.02 14.46 25.55
CA ALA A 18 3.58 14.74 25.54
C ALA A 18 3.27 16.24 25.63
N ARG A 19 4.08 17.03 26.35
CA ARG A 19 3.90 18.48 26.44
C ARG A 19 4.22 19.14 25.10
N VAL A 20 5.39 18.84 24.53
CA VAL A 20 5.82 19.38 23.23
C VAL A 20 4.81 19.07 22.13
N ALA A 21 4.27 17.85 22.08
CA ALA A 21 3.25 17.49 21.09
C ALA A 21 1.98 18.34 21.22
N ARG A 22 1.49 18.59 22.45
CA ARG A 22 0.33 19.48 22.67
C ARG A 22 0.62 20.91 22.28
N ASP A 23 1.79 21.44 22.65
CA ASP A 23 2.19 22.82 22.35
C ASP A 23 2.31 23.07 20.84
N LEU A 24 2.63 22.02 20.06
CA LEU A 24 2.64 22.04 18.59
C LEU A 24 1.26 21.79 17.97
N GLY A 25 0.20 21.68 18.77
CA GLY A 25 -1.18 21.56 18.30
C GLY A 25 -1.67 20.13 18.04
N ALA A 26 -0.91 19.10 18.43
CA ALA A 26 -1.39 17.72 18.31
C ALA A 26 -2.40 17.38 19.41
N ARG A 27 -3.38 16.55 19.06
CA ARG A 27 -4.25 15.88 20.04
C ARG A 27 -3.46 14.74 20.68
N VAL A 28 -3.04 14.93 21.92
CA VAL A 28 -2.31 13.90 22.67
C VAL A 28 -3.27 13.00 23.44
N ILE A 29 -3.15 11.69 23.25
CA ILE A 29 -3.92 10.66 23.95
C ILE A 29 -2.94 9.80 24.75
N TYR A 30 -3.29 9.51 26.00
CA TYR A 30 -2.50 8.62 26.84
C TYR A 30 -2.99 7.17 26.69
N GLU A 31 -2.08 6.25 26.39
CA GLU A 31 -2.33 4.80 26.38
C GLU A 31 -1.52 4.14 27.50
N SER A 32 -2.23 3.56 28.46
CA SER A 32 -1.66 2.94 29.65
C SER A 32 -1.04 1.57 29.43
N VAL A 33 -1.48 0.82 28.41
CA VAL A 33 -1.00 -0.52 28.09
C VAL A 33 0.33 -0.40 27.35
N PRO A 34 1.45 -0.92 27.89
CA PRO A 34 2.74 -0.76 27.24
C PRO A 34 2.84 -1.49 25.90
N GLY A 35 3.45 -0.83 24.92
CA GLY A 35 3.86 -1.42 23.65
C GLY A 35 3.22 -0.76 22.43
N ILE A 36 3.95 -0.83 21.32
CA ILE A 36 3.54 -0.27 20.03
C ILE A 36 2.14 -0.74 19.60
N PRO A 37 1.73 -2.02 19.74
CA PRO A 37 0.38 -2.43 19.35
C PRO A 37 -0.73 -1.68 20.09
N ALA A 38 -0.58 -1.45 21.40
CA ALA A 38 -1.55 -0.67 22.17
C ALA A 38 -1.60 0.78 21.68
N ALA A 39 -0.42 1.41 21.58
CA ALA A 39 -0.30 2.80 21.15
C ALA A 39 -0.85 3.03 19.73
N SER A 40 -0.44 2.21 18.76
CA SER A 40 -0.89 2.29 17.37
C SER A 40 -2.41 2.13 17.27
N THR A 41 -2.98 1.11 17.91
CA THR A 41 -4.43 0.84 17.83
C THR A 41 -5.26 1.91 18.53
N ALA A 42 -4.80 2.47 19.66
CA ALA A 42 -5.44 3.63 20.30
C ALA A 42 -5.45 4.85 19.38
N GLY A 43 -4.37 5.08 18.63
CA GLY A 43 -4.28 6.14 17.63
C GLY A 43 -5.27 5.94 16.47
N TYR A 44 -5.35 4.72 15.94
CA TYR A 44 -6.27 4.38 14.85
C TYR A 44 -7.74 4.49 15.29
N ASP A 45 -8.07 4.06 16.52
CA ASP A 45 -9.42 4.18 17.08
C ASP A 45 -9.84 5.64 17.29
N ALA A 46 -8.88 6.51 17.61
CA ALA A 46 -9.15 7.92 17.85
C ALA A 46 -9.26 8.76 16.57
N ALA A 47 -8.80 8.25 15.42
CA ALA A 47 -8.81 8.92 14.14
C ALA A 47 -10.23 9.03 13.56
N ARG A 48 -10.58 10.22 13.07
CA ARG A 48 -11.97 10.57 12.68
C ARG A 48 -12.17 10.71 11.18
N PHE A 49 -11.09 10.88 10.42
CA PHE A 49 -11.16 11.16 8.98
C PHE A 49 -11.00 9.91 8.12
N ALA A 50 -11.29 10.04 6.83
CA ALA A 50 -11.41 8.91 5.90
C ALA A 50 -10.09 8.15 5.66
N VAL A 51 -8.95 8.84 5.83
CA VAL A 51 -7.61 8.27 5.64
C VAL A 51 -6.78 8.52 6.90
N ILE A 52 -6.14 7.46 7.36
CA ILE A 52 -5.20 7.47 8.48
C ILE A 52 -3.79 7.39 7.90
N GLY A 53 -2.97 8.41 8.13
CA GLY A 53 -1.53 8.36 7.87
C GLY A 53 -0.78 7.96 9.14
N ARG A 54 -0.02 6.87 9.11
CA ARG A 54 0.82 6.42 10.23
C ARG A 54 2.28 6.79 10.01
N LEU A 55 2.88 7.40 11.02
CA LEU A 55 4.31 7.66 11.15
C LEU A 55 4.79 7.27 12.55
N ASP A 56 6.06 6.89 12.68
CA ASP A 56 6.68 6.79 14.01
C ASP A 56 7.06 8.20 14.50
N ALA A 57 7.09 8.41 15.82
CA ALA A 57 7.42 9.70 16.42
C ALA A 57 8.85 10.20 16.09
N ASP A 58 9.73 9.32 15.63
CA ASP A 58 11.10 9.62 15.19
C ASP A 58 11.28 9.57 13.66
N SER A 59 10.19 9.49 12.90
CA SER A 59 10.19 9.53 11.43
C SER A 59 10.08 10.97 10.90
N VAL A 60 10.74 11.23 9.77
CA VAL A 60 10.76 12.54 9.10
C VAL A 60 10.11 12.42 7.73
N ALA A 61 8.86 12.84 7.61
CA ALA A 61 8.13 12.82 6.35
C ALA A 61 8.45 14.07 5.49
N PRO A 62 8.52 13.94 4.14
CA PRO A 62 8.64 15.09 3.26
C PRO A 62 7.36 15.94 3.28
N PRO A 63 7.43 17.24 2.95
CA PRO A 63 6.25 18.13 2.93
C PRO A 63 5.11 17.64 2.00
N THR A 64 5.44 16.85 0.99
CA THR A 64 4.49 16.27 0.02
C THR A 64 3.88 14.95 0.47
N TRP A 65 4.30 14.39 1.61
CA TRP A 65 3.91 13.04 2.05
C TRP A 65 2.39 12.84 2.13
N ILE A 66 1.68 13.79 2.75
CA ILE A 66 0.21 13.77 2.86
C ILE A 66 -0.44 13.88 1.48
N GLU A 67 0.03 14.82 0.67
CA GLU A 67 -0.52 15.08 -0.67
C GLU A 67 -0.41 13.85 -1.56
N GLU A 68 0.77 13.21 -1.61
CA GLU A 68 0.97 12.00 -2.40
C GLU A 68 0.13 10.83 -1.87
N GLY A 69 0.06 10.65 -0.54
CA GLY A 69 -0.71 9.54 0.04
C GLY A 69 -2.21 9.66 -0.25
N ILE A 70 -2.75 10.88 -0.11
CA ILE A 70 -4.15 11.17 -0.43
C ILE A 70 -4.39 11.05 -1.94
N ARG A 71 -3.50 11.57 -2.78
CA ARG A 71 -3.61 11.48 -4.24
C ARG A 71 -3.72 10.02 -4.69
N ILE A 72 -2.80 9.15 -4.24
CA ILE A 72 -2.81 7.73 -4.63
C ILE A 72 -4.11 7.04 -4.20
N LEU A 73 -4.55 7.23 -2.95
CA LEU A 73 -5.80 6.62 -2.47
C LEU A 73 -7.04 7.24 -3.13
N THR A 74 -6.97 8.47 -3.65
CA THR A 74 -8.08 9.08 -4.38
C THR A 74 -8.15 8.56 -5.82
N ASP A 75 -7.00 8.46 -6.48
CA ASP A 75 -6.87 8.00 -7.87
C ASP A 75 -7.21 6.50 -8.01
N GLU A 76 -6.96 5.71 -6.96
CA GLU A 76 -7.18 4.25 -6.94
C GLU A 76 -8.15 3.82 -5.81
N PRO A 77 -9.48 3.97 -6.00
CA PRO A 77 -10.47 3.64 -4.97
C PRO A 77 -10.45 2.19 -4.47
N GLY A 78 -9.90 1.27 -5.27
CA GLY A 78 -9.76 -0.15 -4.92
C GLY A 78 -8.56 -0.49 -4.04
N ILE A 79 -7.73 0.48 -3.66
CA ILE A 79 -6.63 0.31 -2.70
C ILE A 79 -7.13 0.74 -1.32
N ASP A 80 -6.95 -0.14 -0.32
CA ASP A 80 -7.37 0.10 1.07
C ASP A 80 -6.24 0.64 1.93
N ALA A 81 -5.00 0.27 1.60
CA ALA A 81 -3.80 0.79 2.26
C ALA A 81 -2.63 0.88 1.29
N ILE A 82 -1.76 1.86 1.52
CA ILE A 82 -0.49 1.99 0.81
C ILE A 82 0.65 2.03 1.83
N THR A 83 1.74 1.35 1.52
CA THR A 83 2.95 1.31 2.33
C THR A 83 4.12 1.85 1.53
N GLY A 84 5.04 2.52 2.21
CA GLY A 84 6.14 3.23 1.57
C GLY A 84 7.51 2.67 1.89
N SER A 85 8.52 3.31 1.31
CA SER A 85 9.93 3.04 1.64
C SER A 85 10.46 4.01 2.70
N GLY A 86 11.76 3.94 2.99
CA GLY A 86 12.43 4.86 3.88
C GLY A 86 13.93 4.98 3.63
N TYR A 87 14.54 6.01 4.21
CA TYR A 87 15.98 6.27 4.14
C TYR A 87 16.50 6.69 5.51
N PHE A 88 17.78 6.44 5.83
CA PHE A 88 18.32 6.86 7.12
C PHE A 88 18.76 8.32 7.10
N TYR A 89 18.17 9.15 7.97
CA TYR A 89 18.54 10.57 8.11
C TYR A 89 19.75 10.80 9.02
N ASP A 90 20.01 9.92 9.98
CA ASP A 90 21.16 9.97 10.91
C ASP A 90 22.20 8.86 10.66
N GLY A 91 22.15 8.22 9.48
CA GLY A 91 23.09 7.19 9.05
C GLY A 91 24.39 7.75 8.45
N PRO A 92 25.33 6.87 8.04
CA PRO A 92 26.59 7.28 7.42
C PRO A 92 26.36 8.13 6.16
N ARG A 93 27.13 9.22 6.00
CA ARG A 93 27.00 10.16 4.86
C ARG A 93 27.11 9.48 3.49
N ARG A 94 27.85 8.37 3.40
CA ARG A 94 28.00 7.56 2.19
C ARG A 94 27.34 6.20 2.42
N GLY A 95 26.57 5.73 1.44
CA GLY A 95 25.99 4.39 1.45
C GLY A 95 24.71 4.22 2.29
N SER A 96 24.30 5.20 3.11
CA SER A 96 23.06 5.12 3.91
C SER A 96 21.83 4.71 3.08
N ARG A 97 21.65 5.28 1.89
CA ARG A 97 20.54 4.91 0.98
C ARG A 97 20.62 3.46 0.49
N VAL A 98 21.83 2.96 0.23
CA VAL A 98 22.04 1.57 -0.20
C VAL A 98 21.73 0.63 0.96
N VAL A 99 22.20 0.94 2.16
CA VAL A 99 21.91 0.14 3.36
C VAL A 99 20.42 0.14 3.67
N ALA A 100 19.74 1.30 3.58
CA ALA A 100 18.30 1.39 3.74
C ALA A 100 17.55 0.55 2.71
N GLY A 101 17.95 0.64 1.43
CA GLY A 101 17.39 -0.15 0.34
C GLY A 101 17.58 -1.65 0.54
N LEU A 102 18.76 -2.11 0.96
CA LEU A 102 19.01 -3.52 1.26
C LEU A 102 18.19 -4.01 2.45
N TYR A 103 18.12 -3.23 3.52
CA TYR A 103 17.35 -3.56 4.72
C TYR A 103 15.85 -3.66 4.43
N LEU A 104 15.27 -2.60 3.86
CA LEU A 104 13.85 -2.57 3.54
C LEU A 104 13.51 -3.56 2.44
N GLY A 105 14.38 -3.70 1.42
CA GLY A 105 14.22 -4.70 0.37
C GLY A 105 14.18 -6.12 0.94
N ALA A 106 15.06 -6.47 1.89
CA ALA A 106 15.03 -7.74 2.59
C ALA A 106 13.76 -7.92 3.43
N TYR A 107 13.33 -6.89 4.16
CA TYR A 107 12.08 -6.89 4.93
C TYR A 107 10.86 -7.18 4.05
N PHE A 108 10.64 -6.37 3.01
CA PHE A 108 9.50 -6.50 2.11
C PHE A 108 9.51 -7.86 1.38
N THR A 109 10.69 -8.32 0.94
CA THR A 109 10.82 -9.62 0.27
C THR A 109 10.47 -10.76 1.21
N ALA A 110 11.06 -10.79 2.41
CA ALA A 110 10.84 -11.87 3.37
C ALA A 110 9.36 -11.98 3.78
N PHE A 111 8.72 -10.87 4.14
CA PHE A 111 7.32 -10.89 4.57
C PHE A 111 6.34 -11.08 3.42
N ARG A 112 6.66 -10.61 2.19
CA ARG A 112 5.85 -10.92 1.02
C ARG A 112 5.88 -12.41 0.66
N LEU A 113 7.02 -13.07 0.82
CA LEU A 113 7.12 -14.52 0.66
C LEU A 113 6.36 -15.27 1.77
N ALA A 114 6.45 -14.79 3.01
CA ALA A 114 5.75 -15.40 4.15
C ALA A 114 4.22 -15.23 4.08
N LEU A 115 3.72 -14.06 3.71
CA LEU A 115 2.28 -13.75 3.74
C LEU A 115 1.58 -13.90 2.39
N GLY A 116 2.34 -13.96 1.30
CA GLY A 116 1.80 -13.90 -0.06
C GLY A 116 1.27 -12.52 -0.46
N GLU A 117 1.42 -11.50 0.40
CA GLU A 117 0.87 -10.15 0.23
C GLU A 117 1.89 -9.07 0.57
N THR A 118 1.63 -7.82 0.17
CA THR A 118 2.46 -6.67 0.52
C THR A 118 2.31 -6.37 2.02
N PRO A 119 3.40 -6.41 2.82
CA PRO A 119 3.33 -6.06 4.24
C PRO A 119 3.26 -4.54 4.42
N LEU A 120 2.47 -4.08 5.39
CA LEU A 120 2.60 -2.71 5.88
C LEU A 120 3.97 -2.56 6.55
N PHE A 121 4.61 -1.43 6.28
CA PHE A 121 5.73 -0.95 7.05
C PHE A 121 5.18 0.10 8.00
N GLY A 122 5.20 -0.20 9.30
CA GLY A 122 5.12 0.81 10.34
C GLY A 122 6.19 1.87 10.12
N SER A 123 6.33 2.96 10.83
CA SER A 123 7.08 4.12 10.32
C SER A 123 6.48 4.78 9.06
N ASN A 124 5.81 4.09 8.10
CA ASN A 124 5.33 4.73 6.88
C ASN A 124 4.21 3.99 6.12
N PHE A 125 2.94 4.32 6.41
CA PHE A 125 1.81 3.89 5.58
C PHE A 125 0.61 4.82 5.66
N PHE A 126 -0.29 4.72 4.68
CA PHE A 126 -1.65 5.26 4.76
C PHE A 126 -2.68 4.12 4.69
N LEU A 127 -3.77 4.27 5.42
CA LEU A 127 -4.83 3.26 5.57
C LEU A 127 -6.19 3.95 5.51
N ARG A 128 -7.14 3.40 4.76
CA ARG A 128 -8.54 3.85 4.85
C ARG A 128 -9.10 3.54 6.22
N GLN A 129 -9.80 4.51 6.80
CA GLN A 129 -10.42 4.34 8.10
C GLN A 129 -11.42 3.17 8.11
N GLN A 130 -12.16 2.95 7.02
CA GLN A 130 -13.09 1.82 6.90
C GLN A 130 -12.36 0.47 6.96
N ALA A 131 -11.17 0.37 6.38
CA ALA A 131 -10.35 -0.83 6.43
C ALA A 131 -9.83 -1.10 7.86
N TRP A 132 -9.47 -0.04 8.60
CA TRP A 132 -9.20 -0.15 10.04
C TRP A 132 -10.43 -0.66 10.81
N GLN A 133 -11.60 -0.03 10.64
CA GLN A 133 -12.84 -0.42 11.33
C GLN A 133 -13.20 -1.89 11.10
N ALA A 134 -12.98 -2.40 9.89
CA ALA A 134 -13.26 -3.78 9.53
C ALA A 134 -12.42 -4.81 10.33
N VAL A 135 -11.25 -4.41 10.83
CA VAL A 135 -10.30 -5.32 11.50
C VAL A 135 -10.01 -4.95 12.96
N ALA A 136 -10.46 -3.79 13.43
CA ALA A 136 -10.13 -3.19 14.73
C ALA A 136 -10.41 -4.10 15.95
N THR A 137 -11.40 -4.99 15.84
CA THR A 137 -11.76 -5.96 16.90
C THR A 137 -10.94 -7.24 16.86
N SER A 138 -10.22 -7.49 15.76
CA SER A 138 -9.47 -8.72 15.54
C SER A 138 -7.97 -8.57 15.78
N VAL A 139 -7.42 -7.36 15.58
CA VAL A 139 -5.99 -7.08 15.78
C VAL A 139 -5.58 -7.19 17.24
N HIS A 140 -4.32 -7.53 17.47
CA HIS A 140 -3.77 -7.61 18.81
C HIS A 140 -3.45 -6.21 19.36
N ARG A 141 -4.06 -5.88 20.49
CA ARG A 141 -3.91 -4.57 21.16
C ARG A 141 -2.89 -4.56 22.30
N SER A 142 -2.23 -5.69 22.56
CA SER A 142 -1.28 -5.82 23.66
C SER A 142 -0.17 -6.80 23.33
N GLY A 143 0.98 -6.63 23.97
CA GLY A 143 2.13 -7.50 23.82
C GLY A 143 3.32 -6.82 23.16
N VAL A 144 4.39 -6.64 23.94
CA VAL A 144 5.64 -5.97 23.50
C VAL A 144 6.46 -6.75 22.47
N SER A 145 6.08 -8.00 22.21
CA SER A 145 6.76 -8.89 21.27
C SER A 145 6.09 -8.94 19.89
N ILE A 146 4.96 -8.24 19.72
CA ILE A 146 4.23 -8.20 18.45
C ILE A 146 4.78 -7.07 17.58
N HIS A 147 4.90 -7.36 16.28
CA HIS A 147 5.20 -6.40 15.22
C HIS A 147 3.85 -5.88 14.70
N ASP A 148 3.45 -4.67 15.11
CA ASP A 148 2.08 -4.15 15.00
C ASP A 148 1.59 -4.00 13.55
N ASP A 149 2.45 -3.52 12.66
CA ASP A 149 2.19 -3.39 11.22
C ASP A 149 1.98 -4.76 10.53
N LEU A 150 2.71 -5.79 10.93
CA LEU A 150 2.62 -7.15 10.41
C LEU A 150 1.36 -7.83 10.93
N ASP A 151 1.03 -7.62 12.20
CA ASP A 151 -0.24 -8.06 12.77
C ASP A 151 -1.40 -7.43 11.98
N LEU A 152 -1.39 -6.11 11.83
CA LEU A 152 -2.38 -5.38 11.04
C LEU A 152 -2.46 -5.89 9.60
N THR A 153 -1.32 -6.15 8.95
CA THR A 153 -1.25 -6.74 7.60
C THR A 153 -1.98 -8.09 7.54
N ILE A 154 -1.74 -8.97 8.52
CA ILE A 154 -2.35 -10.30 8.57
C ILE A 154 -3.86 -10.21 8.73
N HIS A 155 -4.35 -9.22 9.49
CA HIS A 155 -5.78 -9.00 9.71
C HIS A 155 -6.48 -8.33 8.54
N LEU A 156 -5.81 -7.38 7.86
CA LEU A 156 -6.33 -6.73 6.65
C LEU A 156 -6.46 -7.71 5.48
N THR A 157 -5.45 -8.54 5.29
CA THR A 157 -5.37 -9.43 4.13
C THR A 157 -6.09 -10.77 4.37
N PRO A 158 -6.70 -11.37 3.34
CA PRO A 158 -6.66 -10.97 1.92
C PRO A 158 -7.81 -10.05 1.49
N HIS A 159 -8.66 -9.60 2.41
CA HIS A 159 -9.88 -8.89 2.07
C HIS A 159 -9.64 -7.42 1.69
N HIS A 160 -8.56 -6.85 2.18
CA HIS A 160 -8.15 -5.47 1.88
C HIS A 160 -6.88 -5.48 1.04
N ARG A 161 -6.85 -4.62 0.02
CA ARG A 161 -5.73 -4.49 -0.92
C ARG A 161 -4.69 -3.53 -0.37
N ILE A 162 -3.46 -4.02 -0.24
CA ILE A 162 -2.30 -3.26 0.21
C ILE A 162 -1.30 -3.14 -0.94
N GLU A 163 -0.93 -1.90 -1.28
CA GLU A 163 0.05 -1.63 -2.35
C GLU A 163 1.32 -0.97 -1.82
N PHE A 164 2.45 -1.27 -2.48
CA PHE A 164 3.73 -0.65 -2.16
C PHE A 164 3.95 0.53 -3.10
N GLU A 165 4.16 1.72 -2.52
CA GLU A 165 4.26 2.97 -3.25
C GLU A 165 5.62 3.65 -3.02
N PRO A 166 6.55 3.61 -4.00
CA PRO A 166 7.87 4.22 -3.87
C PRO A 166 7.84 5.74 -3.64
N ALA A 167 6.78 6.42 -4.10
CA ALA A 167 6.58 7.86 -3.93
C ALA A 167 6.37 8.24 -2.46
N ILE A 168 5.87 7.32 -1.64
CA ILE A 168 5.69 7.51 -0.21
C ILE A 168 6.97 7.07 0.49
N SER A 169 7.86 8.01 0.80
CA SER A 169 9.14 7.72 1.46
C SER A 169 9.40 8.66 2.63
N VAL A 170 9.89 8.12 3.74
CA VAL A 170 10.19 8.89 4.95
C VAL A 170 11.60 8.64 5.46
N GLY A 171 12.16 9.62 6.15
CA GLY A 171 13.37 9.46 6.93
C GLY A 171 13.10 8.59 8.17
N ILE A 172 13.88 7.53 8.35
CA ILE A 172 13.84 6.65 9.53
C ILE A 172 15.16 6.71 10.30
N SER A 173 15.15 6.43 11.59
CA SER A 173 16.39 6.41 12.39
C SER A 173 17.27 5.20 12.06
N TYR A 174 18.58 5.43 11.97
CA TYR A 174 19.65 4.43 11.86
C TYR A 174 19.88 3.66 13.17
N ARG A 175 19.20 4.04 14.26
CA ARG A 175 19.31 3.42 15.60
C ARG A 175 19.36 1.88 15.59
N PRO A 176 18.53 1.15 14.81
CA PRO A 176 18.55 -0.32 14.81
C PRO A 176 19.87 -0.95 14.38
N PHE A 177 20.73 -0.19 13.68
CA PHE A 177 22.05 -0.64 13.21
C PHE A 177 23.18 -0.26 14.16
N ARG A 178 22.90 0.49 15.23
CA ARG A 178 23.92 0.85 16.22
C ARG A 178 24.29 -0.33 17.12
N ARG A 179 23.39 -1.31 17.29
CA ARG A 179 23.63 -2.52 18.08
C ARG A 179 22.92 -3.74 17.49
N ALA A 180 23.63 -4.86 17.40
CA ALA A 180 23.12 -6.09 16.78
C ALA A 180 21.94 -6.74 17.55
N ASP A 181 21.89 -6.57 18.86
CA ASP A 181 20.79 -7.03 19.72
C ASP A 181 19.45 -6.38 19.33
N THR A 182 19.45 -5.08 19.03
CA THR A 182 18.23 -4.36 18.61
C THR A 182 17.71 -4.82 17.25
N TYR A 183 18.59 -5.23 16.34
CA TYR A 183 18.21 -5.84 15.07
C TYR A 183 17.62 -7.24 15.27
N LEU A 184 18.25 -8.09 16.07
CA LEU A 184 17.76 -9.45 16.37
C LEU A 184 16.40 -9.43 17.05
N LEU A 185 16.16 -8.49 17.97
CA LEU A 185 14.85 -8.30 18.60
C LEU A 185 13.75 -8.01 17.57
N ARG A 186 14.02 -7.21 16.53
CA ARG A 186 13.05 -6.93 15.45
C ARG A 186 12.72 -8.19 14.64
N VAL A 187 13.74 -8.97 14.28
CA VAL A 187 13.56 -10.25 13.58
C VAL A 187 12.75 -11.23 14.44
N GLN A 188 13.07 -11.35 15.73
CA GLN A 188 12.34 -12.20 16.67
C GLN A 188 10.88 -11.77 16.79
N ARG A 189 10.58 -10.46 16.91
CA ARG A 189 9.21 -9.95 16.94
C ARG A 189 8.42 -10.32 15.68
N GLY A 190 9.03 -10.21 14.51
CA GLY A 190 8.43 -10.65 13.25
C GLY A 190 8.06 -12.14 13.28
N PHE A 191 8.98 -13.00 13.72
CA PHE A 191 8.74 -14.43 13.84
C PHE A 191 7.64 -14.77 14.87
N TRP A 192 7.68 -14.16 16.05
CA TRP A 192 6.66 -14.33 17.09
C TRP A 192 5.27 -13.88 16.64
N THR A 193 5.19 -12.81 15.84
CA THR A 193 3.92 -12.31 15.29
C THR A 193 3.33 -13.31 14.30
N LEU A 194 4.16 -13.90 13.43
CA LEU A 194 3.72 -14.97 12.53
C LEU A 194 3.22 -16.18 13.33
N LEU A 195 3.94 -16.62 14.36
CA LEU A 195 3.51 -17.75 15.20
C LEU A 195 2.20 -17.47 15.94
N ARG A 196 2.06 -16.28 16.54
CA ARG A 196 0.86 -15.92 17.30
C ARG A 196 -0.39 -15.82 16.44
N ASN A 197 -0.22 -15.44 15.17
CA ASN A 197 -1.30 -15.40 14.19
C ASN A 197 -1.52 -16.74 13.46
N TRP A 198 -0.85 -17.81 13.84
CA TRP A 198 -1.10 -19.13 13.27
C TRP A 198 -2.52 -19.61 13.65
N PRO A 199 -3.32 -20.19 12.74
CA PRO A 199 -3.00 -20.56 11.36
C PRO A 199 -3.28 -19.47 10.30
N ARG A 200 -3.80 -18.30 10.66
CA ARG A 200 -4.12 -17.21 9.71
C ARG A 200 -2.89 -16.66 8.99
N SER A 201 -1.73 -16.65 9.64
CA SER A 201 -0.42 -16.28 9.08
C SER A 201 0.21 -17.36 8.20
N SER A 202 -0.39 -18.55 8.09
CA SER A 202 0.19 -19.68 7.37
C SER A 202 0.41 -19.35 5.90
N SER A 203 1.69 -19.33 5.50
CA SER A 203 2.11 -19.06 4.13
C SER A 203 1.42 -20.01 3.15
N THR A 204 1.45 -21.32 3.42
CA THR A 204 0.85 -22.34 2.56
C THR A 204 -0.64 -22.11 2.33
N LEU A 205 -1.40 -21.78 3.39
CA LEU A 205 -2.84 -21.53 3.27
C LEU A 205 -3.12 -20.25 2.48
N ARG A 206 -2.33 -19.19 2.71
CA ARG A 206 -2.45 -17.91 2.01
C ARG A 206 -2.10 -18.02 0.53
N TRP A 207 -0.98 -18.67 0.20
CA TRP A 207 -0.59 -18.95 -1.18
C TRP A 207 -1.57 -19.87 -1.89
N ARG A 208 -2.09 -20.91 -1.21
CA ARG A 208 -3.12 -21.79 -1.76
C ARG A 208 -4.41 -21.02 -2.09
N ARG A 209 -4.88 -20.16 -1.18
CA ARG A 209 -6.05 -19.30 -1.43
C ARG A 209 -5.83 -18.40 -2.65
N LYS A 210 -4.69 -17.72 -2.72
CA LYS A 210 -4.33 -16.84 -3.84
C LYS A 210 -4.27 -17.58 -5.17
N LEU A 211 -3.73 -18.80 -5.18
CA LEU A 211 -3.70 -19.65 -6.38
C LEU A 211 -5.12 -20.06 -6.81
N LEU A 212 -5.96 -20.47 -5.86
CA LEU A 212 -7.35 -20.85 -6.13
C LEU A 212 -8.17 -19.67 -6.66
N ASP A 213 -8.02 -18.48 -6.07
CA ASP A 213 -8.71 -17.26 -6.52
C ASP A 213 -8.31 -16.88 -7.95
N ARG A 214 -7.03 -17.01 -8.31
CA ARG A 214 -6.53 -16.81 -9.68
C ARG A 214 -7.11 -17.81 -10.67
N ILE A 215 -7.23 -19.08 -10.26
CA ILE A 215 -7.85 -20.12 -11.11
C ILE A 215 -9.35 -19.83 -11.29
N CYS A 216 -10.05 -19.46 -10.23
CA CYS A 216 -11.49 -19.18 -10.27
C CYS A 216 -11.81 -17.93 -11.09
N THR A 217 -11.07 -16.83 -10.91
CA THR A 217 -11.23 -15.61 -11.72
C THR A 217 -10.92 -15.84 -13.20
N ARG A 218 -9.86 -16.59 -13.51
CA ARG A 218 -9.55 -16.99 -14.89
C ARG A 218 -10.62 -17.90 -15.49
N GLY A 219 -11.18 -18.82 -14.70
CA GLY A 219 -12.30 -19.68 -15.11
C GLY A 219 -13.60 -18.89 -15.34
N ARG A 220 -13.84 -17.82 -14.58
CA ARG A 220 -15.00 -16.93 -14.74
C ARG A 220 -14.87 -16.04 -15.98
N GLN A 221 -13.68 -15.52 -16.28
CA GLN A 221 -13.39 -14.79 -17.53
C GLN A 221 -13.55 -15.66 -18.79
N VAL A 222 -13.14 -16.93 -18.73
CA VAL A 222 -13.28 -17.88 -19.87
C VAL A 222 -14.74 -18.30 -20.09
N ARG A 223 -15.58 -18.27 -19.05
CA ARG A 223 -17.00 -18.66 -19.13
C ARG A 223 -17.95 -17.49 -19.37
N ASP A 224 -17.47 -16.25 -19.44
CA ASP A 224 -18.30 -15.09 -19.74
C ASP A 224 -18.69 -15.06 -21.24
N PRO A 225 -19.97 -15.27 -21.60
CA PRO A 225 -20.43 -15.30 -22.99
C PRO A 225 -20.29 -13.95 -23.71
N SER A 226 -20.15 -12.84 -22.96
CA SER A 226 -19.98 -11.50 -23.54
C SER A 226 -18.62 -11.31 -24.23
N ASN A 227 -17.58 -12.03 -23.79
CA ASN A 227 -16.24 -12.00 -24.39
C ASN A 227 -16.10 -12.85 -25.67
N LEU A 228 -17.01 -13.81 -25.89
CA LEU A 228 -17.03 -14.63 -27.10
C LEU A 228 -17.56 -13.85 -28.33
N ASN A 229 -18.36 -12.81 -28.12
CA ASN A 229 -18.98 -12.05 -29.21
C ASN A 229 -18.14 -10.87 -29.74
N ALA A 230 -17.17 -10.34 -28.97
CA ALA A 230 -16.39 -9.16 -29.41
C ALA A 230 -15.40 -9.46 -30.58
N ASN A 231 -14.92 -10.69 -30.69
CA ASN A 231 -13.93 -11.06 -31.71
C ASN A 231 -14.54 -11.60 -33.03
N VAL A 232 -15.82 -11.96 -33.03
CA VAL A 232 -16.49 -12.48 -34.24
C VAL A 232 -17.04 -11.32 -35.09
N TRP A 233 -17.69 -10.33 -34.47
CA TRP A 233 -18.26 -9.19 -35.20
C TRP A 233 -17.20 -8.22 -35.75
N SER A 234 -16.06 -8.05 -35.04
CA SER A 234 -14.96 -7.18 -35.50
C SER A 234 -14.16 -7.74 -36.69
N ARG A 235 -14.24 -9.05 -36.97
CA ARG A 235 -13.71 -9.68 -38.20
C ARG A 235 -14.69 -9.63 -39.36
N VAL A 236 -15.99 -9.72 -39.10
CA VAL A 236 -17.03 -9.65 -40.14
C VAL A 236 -17.15 -8.22 -40.72
N ASP A 237 -17.05 -7.18 -39.88
CA ASP A 237 -17.12 -5.79 -40.36
C ASP A 237 -15.86 -5.32 -41.09
N ARG A 238 -14.68 -5.88 -40.75
CA ARG A 238 -13.44 -5.60 -41.50
C ARG A 238 -13.43 -6.26 -42.88
N GLN A 239 -14.11 -7.39 -43.08
CA GLN A 239 -14.25 -7.98 -44.41
C GLN A 239 -15.32 -7.30 -45.28
N ARG A 240 -16.34 -6.66 -44.68
CA ARG A 240 -17.36 -5.91 -45.44
C ARG A 240 -16.88 -4.52 -45.90
N SER A 241 -16.02 -3.85 -45.14
CA SER A 241 -15.48 -2.53 -45.52
C SER A 241 -14.36 -2.57 -46.57
N GLY A 242 -13.65 -3.70 -46.70
CA GLY A 242 -12.58 -3.88 -47.70
C GLY A 242 -13.05 -4.14 -49.14
N ARG A 243 -14.34 -4.41 -49.38
CA ARG A 243 -14.89 -4.75 -50.71
C ARG A 243 -15.58 -3.59 -51.45
N ARG A 244 -15.53 -2.36 -50.92
CA ARG A 244 -16.13 -1.15 -51.54
C ARG A 244 -15.13 -0.08 -52.03
N ARG A 245 -13.86 -0.44 -52.22
CA ARG A 245 -12.92 0.37 -53.01
C ARG A 245 -12.35 -0.48 -54.14
N LEU A 246 -13.04 -0.49 -55.26
CA LEU A 246 -12.50 -0.66 -56.61
C LEU A 246 -13.66 -0.40 -57.58
N THR A 247 -13.37 0.30 -58.68
CA THR A 247 -14.27 0.73 -59.76
C THR A 247 -15.11 2.00 -59.55
N ARG A 248 -14.44 3.16 -59.62
CA ARG A 248 -14.87 4.26 -60.52
C ARG A 248 -13.65 4.81 -61.25
N LEU A 249 -13.26 4.11 -62.32
CA LEU A 249 -12.48 4.72 -63.40
C LEU A 249 -13.44 5.63 -64.16
N SER A 250 -13.23 6.94 -64.07
CA SER A 250 -14.02 7.93 -64.81
C SER A 250 -13.36 8.12 -66.18
N MET A 251 -14.04 7.67 -67.23
CA MET A 251 -13.74 8.04 -68.62
C MET A 251 -14.16 9.51 -68.86
N PRO A 252 -13.46 10.24 -69.74
CA PRO A 252 -13.68 11.67 -69.94
C PRO A 252 -14.94 11.95 -70.77
N THR A 253 -15.66 13.02 -70.40
CA THR A 253 -16.88 13.47 -71.08
C THR A 253 -16.59 14.28 -72.35
N PRO A 254 -17.39 14.12 -73.42
CA PRO A 254 -17.20 14.80 -74.70
C PRO A 254 -17.80 16.20 -74.66
N HIS A 255 -17.08 17.19 -74.09
CA HIS A 255 -17.49 18.59 -74.20
C HIS A 255 -16.35 19.62 -74.04
N GLU A 256 -15.15 19.34 -74.54
CA GLU A 256 -14.07 20.35 -74.64
C GLU A 256 -13.32 20.27 -75.97
N ARG A 257 -14.08 20.32 -77.08
CA ARG A 257 -13.55 20.74 -78.39
C ARG A 257 -14.39 21.91 -78.91
N ARG A 258 -14.04 23.14 -78.48
CA ARG A 258 -14.16 24.40 -79.24
C ARG A 258 -13.96 25.61 -78.33
N ARG A 259 -12.75 26.17 -78.37
CA ARG A 259 -12.45 27.62 -78.60
C ARG A 259 -10.93 27.73 -78.71
N LEU A 260 -10.44 27.85 -79.93
CA LEU A 260 -9.80 29.06 -80.53
C LEU A 260 -8.27 28.85 -80.49
N ARG A 261 -7.65 28.67 -81.66
CA ARG A 261 -7.09 29.71 -82.53
C ARG A 261 -5.94 30.44 -81.87
#